data_AF-A0A452XES4-F1
#
_entry.id   AF-A0A452XES4-F1
#
_cell.length_a   1.000
_cell.length_b   1.000
_cell.length_c   1.000
_cell.angle_alpha   90.00
_cell.angle_beta   90.00
_cell.angle_gamma   90.00
#
_symmetry.space_group_name_H-M   'P 1'
#
loop_
_entity.id
_entity.type
_entity.pdbx_description
1 polymer ?
#
loop_
_entity_poly.entity_id
_entity_poly.type
_entity_poly.pdbx_seq_one_letter_code
_entity_poly.pdbx_strand_id
1 'polypeptide(L)' 'ENQSALAFCDKEGIECKQYLPHYTSQDGWRRHFGAKWSNIAQLKNKYDPHAIMSRGQRIFPLPSVPAAGTATT' A
#
# COMPACT_ATOMS: atom_id res chain seq x y z
N GLU A 1 4.64 12.03 -19.18
CA GLU A 1 5.50 11.03 -19.85
C GLU A 1 5.48 9.66 -19.16
N ASN A 2 5.80 9.55 -17.86
CA ASN A 2 5.75 8.24 -17.17
C ASN A 2 4.34 7.63 -17.12
N GLN A 3 3.30 8.44 -16.92
CA GLN A 3 1.91 7.94 -16.89
C GLN A 3 1.43 7.42 -18.25
N SER A 4 1.85 8.01 -19.36
CA SER A 4 1.45 7.56 -20.71
C SER A 4 2.09 6.20 -21.07
N ALA A 5 3.33 5.96 -20.63
CA ALA A 5 3.97 4.65 -20.81
C ALA A 5 3.26 3.55 -20.01
N LEU A 6 2.84 3.84 -18.77
CA LEU A 6 2.08 2.90 -17.94
C LEU A 6 0.70 2.62 -18.51
N ALA A 7 0.00 3.66 -18.99
CA ALA A 7 -1.29 3.52 -19.64
C ALA A 7 -1.22 2.66 -20.92
N PHE A 8 -0.12 2.76 -21.67
CA PHE A 8 0.14 1.88 -22.81
C PHE A 8 0.32 0.42 -22.37
N CYS A 9 1.18 0.17 -21.37
CA CYS A 9 1.38 -1.19 -20.88
C CYS A 9 0.08 -1.81 -20.34
N ASP A 10 -0.73 -1.05 -19.60
CA ASP A 10 -2.04 -1.51 -19.13
C ASP A 10 -2.99 -1.84 -20.29
N LYS A 11 -3.00 -1.02 -21.35
CA LYS A 11 -3.84 -1.23 -22.54
C LYS A 11 -3.44 -2.48 -23.33
N GLU A 12 -2.14 -2.69 -23.51
CA GLU A 12 -1.59 -3.82 -24.28
C GLU A 12 -1.46 -5.10 -23.43
N GLY A 13 -1.83 -5.06 -22.15
CA GLY A 13 -1.71 -6.20 -21.24
C GLY A 13 -0.26 -6.57 -20.91
N ILE A 14 0.68 -5.66 -21.09
CA ILE A 14 2.09 -5.86 -20.78
C ILE A 14 2.26 -5.80 -19.27
N GLU A 15 2.68 -6.91 -18.66
CA GLU A 15 3.01 -6.95 -17.24
C GLU A 15 4.25 -6.09 -16.95
N CYS A 16 4.02 -4.86 -16.52
CA CYS A 16 5.08 -3.93 -16.13
C CYS A 16 4.97 -3.56 -14.65
N LYS A 17 6.13 -3.30 -14.02
CA LYS A 17 6.21 -2.81 -12.64
C LYS A 17 7.08 -1.58 -12.60
N GLN A 18 6.58 -0.53 -11.97
CA GLN A 18 7.39 0.65 -11.68
C GLN A 18 8.53 0.27 -10.72
N TYR A 19 9.75 0.68 -11.05
CA TYR A 19 10.85 0.71 -10.10
C TYR A 19 10.75 1.97 -9.25
N LEU A 20 10.90 1.85 -7.92
CA LEU A 20 10.63 2.93 -6.96
C LEU A 20 9.25 3.58 -7.16
N PRO A 21 8.16 2.78 -7.10
CA PRO A 21 6.83 3.29 -7.31
C PRO A 21 6.42 4.30 -6.24
N HIS A 22 5.57 5.24 -6.62
CA HIS A 22 4.91 6.15 -5.70
C HIS A 22 3.38 6.01 -5.83
N TYR A 23 2.83 4.96 -5.22
CA TYR A 23 1.38 4.80 -5.08
C TYR A 23 0.88 5.56 -3.85
N THR A 24 -0.25 6.26 -4.00
CA THR A 24 -0.87 7.03 -2.92
C THR A 24 -1.91 6.23 -2.13
N SER A 25 -2.27 5.03 -2.59
CA SER A 25 -3.26 4.16 -1.96
C SER A 25 -2.71 2.76 -1.72
N GLN A 26 -3.23 2.13 -0.66
CA GLN A 26 -2.91 0.73 -0.34
C GLN A 26 -3.35 -0.22 -1.46
N ASP A 27 -4.42 0.10 -2.19
CA ASP A 27 -4.88 -0.70 -3.34
C ASP A 27 -3.85 -0.69 -4.48
N GLY A 28 -3.22 0.45 -4.74
CA GLY A 28 -2.11 0.54 -5.70
C GLY A 28 -0.95 -0.37 -5.30
N TRP A 29 -0.59 -0.37 -4.01
CA TRP A 29 0.44 -1.26 -3.47
C TRP A 29 0.04 -2.75 -3.51
N ARG A 30 -1.23 -3.07 -3.20
CA ARG A 30 -1.79 -4.43 -3.33
C ARG A 30 -1.65 -4.95 -4.75
N ARG A 31 -2.05 -4.15 -5.75
CA ARG A 31 -1.92 -4.52 -7.17
C ARG A 31 -0.46 -4.70 -7.57
N HIS A 32 0.45 -3.84 -7.10
CA HIS A 32 1.87 -3.91 -7.40
C HIS A 32 2.55 -5.20 -6.87
N PHE A 33 2.27 -5.56 -5.62
CA PHE A 33 2.83 -6.76 -5.00
C PHE A 33 2.10 -8.05 -5.38
N GLY A 34 0.82 -7.95 -5.76
CA GLY A 34 0.00 -9.08 -6.21
C GLY A 34 -0.03 -10.20 -5.16
N ALA A 35 0.26 -11.42 -5.59
CA ALA A 35 0.30 -12.61 -4.74
C ALA A 35 1.22 -12.49 -3.51
N LYS A 36 2.21 -11.60 -3.53
CA LYS A 36 3.14 -11.39 -2.40
C LYS A 36 2.55 -10.51 -1.30
N TRP A 37 1.42 -9.86 -1.52
CA TRP A 37 0.84 -8.89 -0.59
C TRP A 37 0.57 -9.48 0.80
N SER A 38 0.01 -10.69 0.86
CA SER A 38 -0.30 -11.37 2.13
C SER A 38 0.93 -11.50 3.03
N ASN A 39 2.04 -11.97 2.47
CA ASN A 39 3.30 -12.13 3.19
C ASN A 39 3.86 -10.78 3.64
N ILE A 40 3.77 -9.74 2.81
CA ILE A 40 4.24 -8.39 3.17
C ILE A 40 3.41 -7.82 4.34
N ALA A 41 2.08 -7.97 4.29
CA ALA A 41 1.19 -7.54 5.36
C ALA A 41 1.48 -8.29 6.67
N GLN A 42 1.72 -9.62 6.59
CA GLN A 42 2.08 -10.42 7.76
C GLN A 42 3.42 -9.97 8.37
N LEU A 43 4.44 -9.75 7.55
CA LEU A 43 5.75 -9.27 8.00
C LEU A 43 5.65 -7.86 8.59
N LYS A 44 4.85 -6.97 7.98
CA LYS A 44 4.60 -5.63 8.51
C LYS A 44 3.97 -5.71 9.91
N ASN A 45 2.96 -6.53 10.10
CA ASN A 45 2.32 -6.70 11.41
C ASN A 45 3.29 -7.30 12.46
N LYS A 46 4.18 -8.21 12.04
CA LYS A 46 5.15 -8.84 12.93
C LYS A 46 6.25 -7.87 13.40
N TYR A 47 6.75 -7.01 12.52
CA TYR A 47 7.95 -6.20 12.78
C TYR A 47 7.67 -4.70 12.95
N ASP A 48 6.54 -4.18 12.49
CA ASP A 48 6.10 -2.79 12.66
C ASP A 48 4.57 -2.70 12.85
N PRO A 49 4.04 -3.25 13.96
CA PRO A 49 2.59 -3.30 14.22
C PRO A 49 1.93 -1.92 14.33
N HIS A 50 2.70 -0.87 14.61
CA HIS A 50 2.22 0.50 14.74
C HIS A 50 2.43 1.35 13.47
N ALA A 51 2.92 0.74 12.39
CA ALA A 51 3.19 1.40 11.11
C ALA A 51 4.03 2.69 11.24
N ILE A 52 5.03 2.69 12.11
CA ILE A 52 5.89 3.84 12.40
C ILE A 52 6.98 3.97 11.33
N MET A 53 7.46 2.86 10.78
CA MET A 53 8.58 2.85 9.85
C MET A 53 8.15 3.20 8.42
N SER A 54 8.97 4.05 7.78
CA SER A 54 8.90 4.37 6.34
C SER A 54 7.53 4.93 5.90
N ARG A 55 6.89 5.76 6.73
CA ARG A 55 5.56 6.34 6.46
C ARG A 55 5.45 7.07 5.12
N GLY A 56 6.54 7.67 4.63
CA GLY A 56 6.59 8.34 3.32
C GLY A 56 6.26 7.43 2.14
N GLN A 57 6.42 6.11 2.27
CA GLN A 57 6.09 5.14 1.23
C GLN A 57 4.58 4.90 1.09
N ARG A 58 3.77 5.29 2.09
CA ARG A 58 2.29 5.18 2.06
C ARG A 58 1.75 3.77 1.74
N ILE A 59 2.51 2.73 2.09
CA ILE A 59 2.12 1.32 1.87
C ILE A 59 1.06 0.89 2.90
N PHE A 60 1.24 1.29 4.16
CA PHE A 60 0.35 0.98 5.27
C PHE A 60 -0.12 2.28 5.92
N PRO A 61 -1.45 2.49 6.07
CA PRO A 61 -1.98 3.64 6.80
C PRO A 61 -1.68 3.52 8.29
N LEU A 62 -1.81 4.65 9.01
CA LEU A 62 -1.73 4.64 10.46
C LEU A 62 -2.82 3.72 11.03
N PRO A 63 -2.55 2.99 12.14
CA PRO A 63 -3.60 2.32 12.88
C PRO A 63 -4.66 3.37 13.22
N SER A 64 -5.91 3.15 12.81
CA SER A 64 -6.99 4.03 13.25
C SER A 64 -7.10 3.88 14.76
N VAL A 65 -6.88 4.97 15.50
CA VAL A 65 -7.26 5.02 16.92
C VAL A 65 -8.76 4.69 16.96
N PRO A 66 -9.19 3.62 17.66
CA PRO A 66 -10.62 3.40 17.85
C PRO A 66 -11.16 4.64 18.54
N ALA A 67 -12.20 5.25 17.97
CA ALA A 67 -12.87 6.40 18.55
C ALA A 67 -13.14 6.09 20.03
N ALA A 68 -12.54 6.87 20.92
CA ALA A 68 -12.68 6.71 22.35
C ALA A 68 -14.17 6.58 22.67
N GLY A 69 -14.53 5.52 23.41
CA GLY A 69 -15.90 5.15 23.69
C GLY A 69 -16.71 6.35 24.13
N THR A 70 -17.88 6.52 23.50
CA THR A 70 -18.96 7.33 24.03
C THR A 70 -19.30 6.80 25.42
N ALA A 71 -18.79 7.47 26.46
CA ALA A 71 -19.21 7.26 27.83
C ALA A 71 -20.70 7.61 27.91
N THR A 72 -21.53 6.59 28.14
CA THR A 72 -22.93 6.77 28.57
C THR A 72 -22.92 6.77 30.10
N THR A 73 -23.29 7.89 30.70
CA THR A 73 -23.81 7.99 32.07
C THR A 73 -24.90 9.05 32.03
#